data_AF-A0A517NKU4-F1
#
_entry.id   AF-A0A517NKU4-F1
#
_cell.length_a   1.000
_cell.length_b   1.000
_cell.length_c   1.000
_cell.angle_alpha   90.00
_cell.angle_beta   90.00
_cell.angle_gamma   90.00
#
_symmetry.space_group_name_H-M   'P 1'
#
loop_
_entity.id
_entity.type
_entity.pdbx_description
1 polymer ?
#
loop_
_entity_poly.entity_id
_entity_poly.type
_entity_poly.pdbx_seq_one_letter_code
_entity_poly.pdbx_strand_id
1 'polypeptide(L)'
;MRHFTRLPFMLAFAIICSCAASDSVAVAQDGRNADVNQVFPAVYRFSDLPVFTADGQFYPKLMMRMIRAMTSPSDWEEGGGKSTYTSYPQNLCLVISTHRQNHDKITKMLNEIRSHRAAVRSGEHGEPADADESPS
;
A
#
# COMPACT_ATOMS: atom_id res chain seq x y z
N MET A 1 8.80 5.37 66.21
CA MET A 1 8.50 4.85 64.87
C MET A 1 7.51 3.70 65.04
N ARG A 2 6.26 3.89 64.62
CA ARG A 2 5.15 2.96 64.88
C ARG A 2 5.17 1.85 63.83
N HIS A 3 5.31 0.61 64.30
CA HIS A 3 5.03 -0.60 63.53
C HIS A 3 3.52 -0.66 63.22
N PHE A 4 3.15 -0.85 61.95
CA PHE A 4 1.81 -1.28 61.57
C PHE A 4 1.88 -2.47 60.62
N THR A 5 1.59 -3.59 61.27
CA THR A 5 1.10 -4.91 60.89
C THR A 5 0.46 -5.13 59.51
N ARG A 6 0.61 -6.39 59.07
CA ARG A 6 0.23 -7.06 57.82
C ARG A 6 -1.30 -7.18 57.57
N LEU A 7 -1.64 -7.29 56.27
CA LEU A 7 -2.69 -8.08 55.54
C LEU A 7 -3.80 -8.78 56.35
N PRO A 8 -5.06 -8.90 55.82
CA PRO A 8 -5.39 -9.82 54.70
C PRO A 8 -6.55 -9.34 53.77
N PHE A 9 -6.59 -9.73 52.49
CA PHE A 9 -7.41 -10.79 51.87
C PHE A 9 -8.93 -10.52 51.73
N MET A 10 -9.46 -10.88 50.55
CA MET A 10 -10.88 -10.94 50.09
C MET A 10 -11.50 -9.63 49.58
N LEU A 11 -11.82 -9.47 48.29
CA LEU A 11 -12.72 -10.23 47.39
C LEU A 11 -14.20 -10.14 47.78
N ALA A 12 -14.91 -9.16 47.21
CA ALA A 12 -16.35 -9.15 46.95
C ALA A 12 -16.59 -8.14 45.80
N PHE A 13 -16.64 -8.55 44.54
CA PHE A 13 -17.87 -8.94 43.83
C PHE A 13 -19.11 -8.14 44.25
N ALA A 14 -19.35 -7.02 43.55
CA ALA A 14 -20.68 -6.45 43.38
C ALA A 14 -20.80 -5.94 41.94
N ILE A 15 -21.26 -6.85 41.07
CA ILE A 15 -21.78 -6.53 39.75
C ILE A 15 -23.09 -5.79 39.95
N ILE A 16 -23.13 -4.50 39.64
CA ILE A 16 -24.38 -3.77 39.44
C ILE A 16 -24.56 -3.59 37.95
N CYS A 17 -25.36 -4.50 37.39
CA CYS A 17 -25.91 -4.43 36.05
C CYS A 17 -26.99 -3.35 36.05
N SER A 18 -26.72 -2.21 35.42
CA SER A 18 -27.77 -1.24 35.08
C SER A 18 -27.74 -1.05 33.57
N CYS A 19 -28.59 -1.82 32.89
CA CYS A 19 -28.84 -1.73 31.46
C CYS A 19 -29.69 -0.49 31.20
N ALA A 20 -29.07 0.58 30.70
CA ALA A 20 -29.77 1.59 29.93
C ALA A 20 -29.13 1.62 28.55
N ALA A 21 -29.66 0.76 27.67
CA ALA A 21 -29.46 0.88 26.23
C ALA A 21 -30.16 2.17 25.79
N SER A 22 -29.38 3.22 25.61
CA SER A 22 -29.72 4.30 24.71
C SER A 22 -28.73 4.21 23.56
N ASP A 23 -29.17 3.57 22.48
CA ASP A 23 -28.51 3.57 21.18
C ASP A 23 -28.55 4.99 20.61
N SER A 24 -27.71 5.85 21.16
CA SER A 24 -27.21 7.01 20.46
C SER A 24 -25.83 6.60 19.98
N VAL A 25 -25.74 6.11 18.75
CA VAL A 25 -24.45 6.04 18.04
C VAL A 25 -23.99 7.48 17.89
N ALA A 26 -23.26 7.95 18.91
CA ALA A 26 -22.42 9.10 18.79
C ALA A 26 -21.34 8.71 17.78
N VAL A 27 -21.62 8.97 16.50
CA VAL A 27 -20.60 9.11 15.48
C VAL A 27 -19.76 10.29 15.96
N ALA A 28 -18.74 10.00 16.78
CA ALA A 28 -17.64 10.90 16.95
C ALA A 28 -17.01 11.03 15.55
N GLN A 29 -17.44 12.05 14.81
CA GLN A 29 -16.64 12.61 13.74
C GLN A 29 -15.36 13.13 14.40
N ASP A 30 -14.40 12.23 14.58
CA ASP A 30 -13.04 12.60 14.92
C ASP A 30 -12.50 13.35 13.70
N GLY A 31 -12.55 14.68 13.79
CA GLY A 31 -11.96 15.63 12.87
C GLY A 31 -10.45 15.51 12.86
N ARG A 32 -9.91 14.33 12.56
CA ARG A 32 -8.53 14.14 12.14
C ARG A 32 -8.38 14.86 10.82
N ASN A 33 -8.02 16.13 10.91
CA ASN A 33 -7.08 16.72 9.98
C ASN A 33 -5.96 15.70 9.82
N ALA A 34 -6.05 14.85 8.79
CA ALA A 34 -4.93 14.03 8.39
C ALA A 34 -3.84 15.04 8.08
N ASP A 35 -2.80 15.08 8.92
CA ASP A 35 -1.68 15.98 8.69
C ASP A 35 -1.19 15.72 7.28
N VAL A 36 -1.41 16.69 6.40
CA VAL A 36 -1.06 16.59 4.98
C VAL A 36 0.44 16.39 4.80
N ASN A 37 1.23 16.74 5.82
CA ASN A 37 2.68 16.58 5.87
C ASN A 37 3.13 15.24 6.48
N GLN A 38 2.19 14.39 6.92
CA GLN A 38 2.51 13.06 7.41
C GLN A 38 2.87 12.14 6.23
N VAL A 39 3.93 11.36 6.42
CA VAL A 39 4.34 10.30 5.50
C VAL A 39 3.92 8.95 6.07
N PHE A 40 3.55 8.02 5.20
CA PHE A 40 3.09 6.68 5.56
C PHE A 40 3.86 5.64 4.77
N PRO A 41 4.31 4.52 5.37
CA PRO A 41 4.94 3.45 4.62
C PRO A 41 3.90 2.59 3.89
N ALA A 42 4.18 2.24 2.63
CA ALA A 42 3.43 1.27 1.83
C ALA A 42 4.36 0.36 1.03
N VAL A 43 3.91 -0.88 0.77
CA VAL A 43 4.66 -1.88 -0.01
C VAL A 43 4.06 -1.98 -1.41
N TYR A 44 4.89 -1.82 -2.43
CA TYR A 44 4.52 -1.96 -3.84
C TYR A 44 5.24 -3.15 -4.46
N ARG A 45 4.49 -4.12 -4.98
CA ARG A 45 5.02 -5.31 -5.69
C ARG A 45 5.11 -5.05 -7.18
N PHE A 46 6.15 -5.60 -7.81
CA PHE A 46 6.47 -5.45 -9.23
C PHE A 46 6.64 -6.77 -9.98
N SER A 47 6.31 -7.90 -9.37
CA SER A 47 6.43 -9.23 -9.99
C SER A 47 5.65 -9.39 -11.29
N ASP A 48 4.60 -8.58 -11.47
CA ASP A 48 3.70 -8.59 -12.62
C ASP A 48 3.99 -7.47 -13.63
N LEU A 49 5.03 -6.65 -13.39
CA LEU A 49 5.35 -5.46 -14.16
C LEU A 49 6.61 -5.66 -15.01
N PRO A 50 6.72 -5.04 -16.21
CA PRO A 50 7.87 -5.20 -17.10
C PRO A 50 9.06 -4.32 -16.66
N VAL A 51 9.54 -4.50 -15.44
CA VAL A 51 10.67 -3.73 -14.86
C VAL A 51 11.91 -4.58 -14.67
N PHE A 52 12.10 -5.50 -15.61
CA PHE A 52 13.23 -6.40 -15.67
C PHE A 52 14.15 -5.98 -16.80
N THR A 53 15.44 -6.16 -16.60
CA THR A 53 16.45 -6.02 -17.64
C THR A 53 16.31 -7.15 -18.67
N ALA A 54 17.04 -7.07 -19.79
CA ALA A 54 17.01 -8.11 -20.83
C ALA A 54 17.45 -9.49 -20.31
N ASP A 55 18.30 -9.52 -19.29
CA ASP A 55 18.75 -10.71 -18.55
C ASP A 55 17.78 -11.14 -17.43
N GLY A 56 16.60 -10.53 -17.33
CA GLY A 56 15.54 -10.90 -16.39
C GLY A 56 15.75 -10.41 -14.95
N GLN A 57 16.74 -9.56 -14.71
CA GLN A 57 17.01 -9.02 -13.37
C GLN A 57 16.07 -7.86 -13.05
N PHE A 58 15.53 -7.86 -11.83
CA PHE A 58 14.69 -6.76 -11.36
C PHE A 58 15.51 -5.48 -11.23
N TYR A 59 15.08 -4.41 -11.90
CA TYR A 59 15.79 -3.14 -11.91
C TYR A 59 15.01 -2.03 -11.19
N PRO A 60 15.03 -2.00 -9.84
CA PRO A 60 14.22 -1.08 -9.03
C PRO A 60 14.53 0.40 -9.30
N LYS A 61 15.75 0.71 -9.74
CA LYS A 61 16.17 2.09 -10.05
C LYS A 61 15.35 2.70 -11.18
N LEU A 62 14.96 1.92 -12.19
CA LEU A 62 14.11 2.41 -13.28
C LEU A 62 12.72 2.76 -12.75
N MET A 63 12.12 1.86 -11.99
CA MET A 63 10.81 2.10 -11.38
C MET A 63 10.82 3.34 -10.48
N MET A 64 11.87 3.50 -9.66
CA MET A 64 11.99 4.68 -8.81
C MET A 64 12.18 5.99 -9.60
N ARG A 65 12.85 5.96 -10.75
CA ARG A 65 12.92 7.14 -11.64
C ARG A 65 11.54 7.54 -12.16
N MET A 66 10.72 6.57 -12.57
CA MET A 66 9.35 6.84 -13.02
C MET A 66 8.48 7.38 -11.88
N ILE A 67 8.55 6.77 -10.70
CA ILE A 67 7.85 7.25 -9.50
C ILE A 67 8.22 8.70 -9.18
N ARG A 68 9.52 9.05 -9.20
CA ARG A 68 9.99 10.43 -8.99
C ARG A 68 9.63 11.41 -10.10
N ALA A 69 9.37 10.93 -11.32
CA ALA A 69 8.89 11.78 -12.40
C ALA A 69 7.40 12.11 -12.26
N MET A 70 6.61 11.18 -11.69
CA MET A 70 5.17 11.35 -11.45
C MET A 70 4.84 12.03 -10.12
N THR A 71 5.74 11.89 -9.15
CA THR A 71 5.73 12.62 -7.88
C THR A 71 6.67 13.82 -7.97
N SER A 72 6.64 14.76 -7.03
CA SER A 72 7.61 15.87 -7.10
C SER A 72 8.99 15.37 -6.63
N PRO A 73 10.09 15.57 -7.38
CA PRO A 73 11.43 15.21 -6.92
C PRO A 73 11.82 15.86 -5.59
N SER A 74 11.29 17.06 -5.30
CA SER A 74 11.50 17.79 -4.03
C SER A 74 10.92 17.07 -2.81
N ASP A 75 9.99 16.13 -3.00
CA ASP A 75 9.33 15.44 -1.89
C ASP A 75 10.24 14.37 -1.27
N TRP A 76 11.32 13.99 -1.95
CA TRP A 76 12.24 12.90 -1.56
C TRP A 76 13.47 13.43 -0.83
N GLU A 77 14.08 12.62 0.04
CA GLU A 77 15.26 13.01 0.84
C GLU A 77 16.41 13.60 -0.01
N GLU A 78 16.61 13.06 -1.22
CA GLU A 78 17.61 13.55 -2.18
C GLU A 78 17.38 15.03 -2.59
N GLY A 79 16.12 15.49 -2.55
CA GLY A 79 15.70 16.86 -2.81
C GLY A 79 15.40 17.67 -1.54
N GLY A 80 15.73 17.15 -0.35
CA GLY A 80 15.45 17.78 0.94
C GLY A 80 14.03 17.54 1.50
N GLY A 81 13.26 16.65 0.88
CA GLY A 81 11.93 16.27 1.32
C GLY A 81 11.91 15.16 2.38
N LYS A 82 10.71 14.71 2.75
CA LYS A 82 10.47 13.71 3.81
C LYS A 82 10.21 12.29 3.28
N SER A 83 10.11 12.11 1.97
CA SER A 83 9.79 10.82 1.36
C SER A 83 11.02 9.95 1.21
N THR A 84 10.87 8.67 1.51
CA THR A 84 11.96 7.68 1.46
C THR A 84 11.52 6.42 0.72
N TYR A 85 12.48 5.66 0.24
CA TYR A 85 12.21 4.36 -0.38
C TYR A 85 13.33 3.36 -0.11
N THR A 86 13.00 2.08 -0.19
CA THR A 86 13.97 0.99 -0.14
C THR A 86 13.49 -0.15 -1.04
N SER A 87 14.42 -0.76 -1.78
CA SER A 87 14.16 -1.92 -2.62
C SER A 87 14.44 -3.23 -1.90
N TYR A 88 13.58 -4.21 -2.17
CA TYR A 88 13.73 -5.59 -1.74
C TYR A 88 13.67 -6.50 -2.97
N PRO A 89 14.80 -6.69 -3.69
CA PRO A 89 14.82 -7.43 -4.94
C PRO A 89 14.35 -8.88 -4.80
N GLN A 90 14.62 -9.53 -3.66
CA GLN A 90 14.18 -10.90 -3.38
C GLN A 90 12.66 -11.05 -3.38
N ASN A 91 11.94 -9.99 -2.98
CA ASN A 91 10.48 -9.96 -2.93
C ASN A 91 9.88 -9.19 -4.12
N LEU A 92 10.73 -8.74 -5.06
CA LEU A 92 10.35 -7.91 -6.20
C LEU A 92 9.47 -6.72 -5.80
N CYS A 93 9.84 -6.04 -4.71
CA CYS A 93 9.04 -4.95 -4.17
C CYS A 93 9.88 -3.71 -3.78
N LEU A 94 9.18 -2.58 -3.65
CA LEU A 94 9.67 -1.34 -3.06
C LEU A 94 8.80 -1.03 -1.84
N VAL A 95 9.45 -0.67 -0.75
CA VAL A 95 8.80 -0.03 0.39
C VAL A 95 9.01 1.47 0.23
N ILE A 96 7.92 2.24 0.20
CA ILE A 96 7.94 3.69 0.01
C ILE A 96 7.23 4.34 1.18
N SER A 97 7.87 5.32 1.80
CA SER A 97 7.25 6.20 2.79
C SER A 97 7.03 7.57 2.16
N THR A 98 5.79 7.99 1.94
CA THR A 98 5.48 9.31 1.35
C THR A 98 4.09 9.81 1.75
N HIS A 99 3.70 10.98 1.26
CA HIS A 99 2.38 11.54 1.50
C HIS A 99 1.29 10.74 0.78
N ARG A 100 0.07 10.75 1.34
CA ARG A 100 -1.09 10.03 0.78
C ARG A 100 -1.32 10.33 -0.71
N GLN A 101 -1.22 11.60 -1.10
CA GLN A 101 -1.41 12.01 -2.50
C GLN A 101 -0.39 11.36 -3.45
N ASN A 102 0.85 11.17 -2.99
CA ASN A 102 1.89 10.48 -3.77
C ASN A 102 1.61 8.97 -3.83
N HIS A 103 1.12 8.36 -2.75
CA HIS A 103 0.65 6.97 -2.80
C HIS A 103 -0.49 6.75 -3.79
N ASP A 104 -1.43 7.69 -3.88
CA ASP A 104 -2.53 7.63 -4.83
C ASP A 104 -2.02 7.70 -6.28
N LYS A 105 -1.08 8.62 -6.56
CA LYS A 105 -0.41 8.72 -7.87
C LYS A 105 0.34 7.44 -8.24
N ILE A 106 1.12 6.88 -7.32
CA ILE A 106 1.87 5.63 -7.54
C ILE A 106 0.89 4.49 -7.83
N THR A 107 -0.15 4.33 -7.02
CA THR A 107 -1.14 3.26 -7.17
C THR A 107 -1.85 3.35 -8.52
N LYS A 108 -2.28 4.56 -8.90
CA LYS A 108 -2.91 4.81 -10.20
C LYS A 108 -1.98 4.43 -11.36
N MET A 109 -0.74 4.89 -11.35
CA MET A 109 0.25 4.57 -12.39
C MET A 109 0.48 3.06 -12.52
N LEU A 110 0.64 2.33 -11.41
CA LEU A 110 0.87 0.88 -11.45
C LEU A 110 -0.35 0.13 -11.99
N ASN A 111 -1.55 0.57 -11.64
CA ASN A 111 -2.79 -0.01 -12.16
C ASN A 111 -2.97 0.25 -13.66
N GLU A 112 -2.58 1.43 -14.15
CA GLU A 112 -2.58 1.73 -15.59
C GLU A 112 -1.63 0.79 -16.35
N ILE A 113 -0.39 0.60 -15.88
CA ILE A 113 0.57 -0.31 -16.52
C ILE A 113 0.02 -1.75 -16.56
N ARG A 114 -0.58 -2.22 -15.47
CA ARG A 114 -1.21 -3.56 -15.39
C ARG A 114 -2.37 -3.70 -16.37
N SER A 115 -3.20 -2.66 -16.48
CA SER A 115 -4.37 -2.66 -17.37
C SER A 115 -3.96 -2.69 -18.84
N HIS A 116 -2.95 -1.90 -19.23
CA HIS A 116 -2.40 -1.94 -20.59
C HIS A 116 -1.83 -3.32 -20.94
N ARG A 117 -1.16 -3.98 -19.99
CA ARG A 117 -0.63 -5.33 -20.21
C ARG A 117 -1.75 -6.37 -20.39
N ALA A 118 -2.81 -6.26 -19.59
CA ALA A 118 -3.96 -7.15 -19.71
C ALA A 118 -4.64 -6.98 -21.09
N ALA A 119 -4.85 -5.74 -21.51
CA ALA A 119 -5.46 -5.42 -22.81
C ALA A 119 -4.64 -5.96 -24.00
N VAL A 120 -3.31 -5.82 -23.99
CA VAL A 120 -2.44 -6.36 -25.06
C VAL A 120 -2.56 -7.88 -25.15
N ARG A 121 -2.56 -8.61 -24.02
CA ARG A 121 -2.70 -10.07 -24.01
C ARG A 121 -4.06 -10.56 -24.51
N SER A 122 -5.11 -9.76 -24.37
CA SER A 122 -6.44 -10.08 -24.87
C SER A 122 -6.59 -9.85 -26.38
N GLY A 123 -5.65 -9.15 -27.03
CA GLY A 123 -5.67 -8.88 -28.46
C GLY A 123 -5.05 -9.96 -29.36
N GLU A 124 -4.41 -11.00 -28.79
CA GLU A 124 -3.69 -12.05 -29.55
C GLU A 124 -4.48 -13.36 -29.75
N HIS A 125 -5.79 -13.39 -29.47
CA HIS A 125 -6.62 -14.60 -29.69
C HIS A 125 -7.71 -14.37 -30.76
N GLY A 126 -7.27 -13.93 -31.94
CA GLY A 126 -8.10 -13.74 -33.13
C GLY A 126 -7.42 -14.26 -34.39
N GLU A 127 -6.75 -15.41 -34.32
CA GLU A 127 -6.42 -16.18 -35.51
C GLU A 127 -7.65 -17.06 -35.84
N PRO A 128 -8.37 -16.83 -36.95
CA PRO A 128 -9.40 -17.75 -37.36
C PRO A 128 -8.74 -19.07 -37.74
N ALA A 129 -9.05 -20.10 -36.94
CA ALA A 129 -8.83 -21.48 -37.30
C ALA A 129 -9.54 -21.77 -38.63
N ASP A 130 -8.81 -22.46 -39.50
CA ASP A 130 -9.34 -23.36 -40.51
C ASP A 130 -10.04 -22.71 -41.72
N ALA A 131 -9.26 -22.48 -42.76
CA ALA A 131 -9.69 -22.82 -44.11
C ALA A 131 -8.54 -23.55 -44.82
N ASP A 132 -8.27 -24.75 -44.34
CA ASP A 132 -7.55 -25.76 -45.11
C ASP A 132 -8.53 -26.43 -46.10
N GLU A 133 -8.01 -26.70 -47.29
CA GLU A 133 -8.50 -27.60 -48.35
C GLU A 133 -9.92 -27.46 -48.96
N SER A 134 -9.92 -27.09 -50.25
CA SER A 134 -10.53 -27.97 -51.25
C SER A 134 -9.67 -28.00 -52.52
N PRO A 135 -9.22 -29.18 -52.99
CA PRO A 135 -8.44 -29.32 -54.20
C PRO A 135 -9.36 -29.29 -55.42
N SER A 136 -8.89 -28.71 -56.52
CA SER A 136 -9.36 -28.98 -57.88
C SER A 136 -8.25 -28.67 -58.88
#